data_AF-A0A8J7H7G5-F1
#
_entry.id   AF-A0A8J7H7G5-F1
#
_cell.length_a   1.000
_cell.length_b   1.000
_cell.length_c   1.000
_cell.angle_alpha   90.00
_cell.angle_beta   90.00
_cell.angle_gamma   90.00
#
_symmetry.space_group_name_H-M   'P 1'
#
loop_
_entity.id
_entity.type
_entity.pdbx_description
1 polymer ?
#
loop_
_entity_poly.entity_id
_entity_poly.type
_entity_poly.pdbx_seq_one_letter_code
_entity_poly.pdbx_strand_id
1 'polypeptide(L)'
;MFTRTELELLTIQQLRILCNRYGLRPTGNSGYKDSYITILMAFSILALKQLEDNKGLRFPSFSNLQTMGIALDEMNTPTDEQIALIRISMEGRRMNYPDRYDQEKLLAIYRAKLALEQAISLLEVQ
;
A
#
# COMPACT_ATOMS: atom_id res chain seq x y z
N MET A 1 -17.09 1.76 12.88
CA MET A 1 -17.20 0.29 12.96
C MET A 1 -18.67 -0.09 12.99
N PHE A 2 -19.02 -1.28 12.50
CA PHE A 2 -20.39 -1.77 12.62
C PHE A 2 -20.75 -2.02 14.09
N THR A 3 -21.96 -1.64 14.48
CA THR A 3 -22.50 -1.97 15.80
C THR A 3 -23.31 -3.26 15.75
N ARG A 4 -23.45 -3.92 16.90
CA ARG A 4 -24.29 -5.12 17.01
C ARG A 4 -25.74 -4.82 16.57
N THR A 5 -26.31 -3.72 17.05
CA THR A 5 -27.70 -3.33 16.76
C THR A 5 -27.96 -3.15 15.27
N GLU A 6 -27.05 -2.50 14.53
CA GLU A 6 -27.18 -2.35 13.07
C GLU A 6 -27.15 -3.70 12.34
N LEU A 7 -26.26 -4.61 12.76
CA LEU A 7 -26.08 -5.91 12.11
C LEU A 7 -27.20 -6.90 12.46
N GLU A 8 -27.79 -6.79 13.65
CA GLU A 8 -28.95 -7.59 14.05
C GLU A 8 -30.22 -7.27 13.26
N LEU A 9 -30.32 -6.10 12.62
CA LEU A 9 -31.45 -5.79 11.73
C LEU A 9 -31.34 -6.48 10.36
N LEU A 10 -30.15 -6.97 9.99
CA LEU A 10 -29.91 -7.58 8.68
C LEU A 10 -30.27 -9.07 8.65
N THR A 11 -30.68 -9.56 7.49
CA THR A 11 -30.83 -11.00 7.24
C THR A 11 -29.47 -11.68 7.07
N ILE A 12 -29.42 -13.01 7.23
CA ILE A 12 -28.19 -13.79 6.99
C ILE A 12 -27.66 -13.55 5.58
N GLN A 13 -28.53 -13.46 4.57
CA GLN A 13 -28.12 -13.21 3.20
C GLN A 13 -27.48 -11.82 3.02
N GLN A 14 -28.04 -10.78 3.66
CA GLN A 14 -27.46 -9.44 3.65
C GLN A 14 -26.11 -9.40 4.37
N LEU A 15 -25.99 -10.07 5.53
CA LEU A 15 -24.72 -10.19 6.26
C LEU A 15 -23.66 -10.93 5.44
N ARG A 16 -24.05 -11.98 4.72
CA ARG A 16 -23.15 -12.71 3.81
C ARG A 16 -22.66 -11.82 2.67
N ILE A 17 -23.55 -11.05 2.04
CA ILE A 17 -23.19 -10.09 1.00
C ILE A 17 -22.21 -9.05 1.56
N LEU A 18 -22.47 -8.56 2.77
CA LEU A 18 -21.63 -7.58 3.44
C LEU A 18 -20.23 -8.13 3.73
N CYS A 19 -20.12 -9.33 4.31
CA CYS A 19 -18.84 -9.99 4.53
C CYS A 19 -18.07 -10.20 3.21
N ASN A 20 -18.74 -10.68 2.17
CA ASN A 20 -18.11 -10.90 0.86
C ASN A 20 -17.57 -9.61 0.25
N ARG A 21 -18.31 -8.49 0.37
CA ARG A 21 -17.88 -7.17 -0.11
C ARG A 21 -16.55 -6.74 0.50
N TYR A 22 -16.32 -7.06 1.77
CA TYR A 22 -15.09 -6.73 2.49
C TYR A 22 -14.07 -7.88 2.55
N GLY A 23 -14.31 -8.99 1.84
CA GLY A 23 -13.40 -10.14 1.83
C GLY A 23 -13.33 -10.91 3.15
N LEU A 24 -14.30 -10.73 4.05
CA LEU A 24 -14.33 -11.37 5.37
C LEU A 24 -15.02 -12.74 5.31
N ARG A 25 -14.53 -13.68 6.13
CA ARG A 25 -15.15 -15.00 6.33
C ARG A 25 -15.79 -15.08 7.72
N PRO A 26 -16.97 -15.71 7.88
CA PRO A 26 -17.60 -15.87 9.20
C PRO A 26 -16.72 -16.70 10.14
N THR A 27 -16.74 -16.42 11.45
CA THR A 27 -15.92 -17.10 12.47
C THR A 27 -16.43 -18.49 12.86
N GLY A 28 -17.27 -19.12 12.04
CA GLY A 28 -17.97 -20.35 12.38
C GLY A 28 -18.90 -20.81 11.27
N ASN A 29 -19.99 -21.47 11.65
CA ASN A 29 -20.96 -21.98 10.68
C ASN A 29 -21.71 -20.83 9.99
N SER A 30 -21.61 -20.79 8.66
CA SER A 30 -22.27 -19.81 7.78
C SER A 30 -23.80 -19.88 7.78
N GLY A 31 -24.40 -20.88 8.43
CA GLY A 31 -25.85 -20.94 8.69
C GLY A 31 -26.29 -20.04 9.86
N TYR A 32 -25.36 -19.58 10.71
CA TYR A 32 -25.69 -18.78 11.87
C TYR A 32 -25.38 -17.31 11.67
N LYS A 33 -26.38 -16.48 11.96
CA LYS A 33 -26.29 -15.02 11.90
C LYS A 33 -25.13 -14.48 12.74
N ASP A 34 -24.97 -14.99 13.96
CA ASP A 34 -23.93 -14.58 14.90
C ASP A 34 -22.51 -14.78 14.37
N SER A 35 -22.29 -15.78 13.51
CA SER A 35 -20.96 -16.03 12.92
C SER A 35 -20.53 -14.91 11.96
N TYR A 36 -21.49 -14.24 11.31
CA TYR A 36 -21.24 -13.06 10.49
C TYR A 36 -21.12 -11.79 11.34
N ILE A 37 -22.02 -11.61 12.31
CA ILE A 37 -22.01 -10.43 13.19
C ILE A 37 -20.69 -10.36 13.94
N THR A 38 -20.21 -11.48 14.46
CA THR A 38 -18.95 -11.56 15.22
C THR A 38 -17.75 -11.06 14.40
N ILE A 39 -17.58 -11.53 13.16
CA ILE A 39 -16.46 -11.07 12.34
C ILE A 39 -16.60 -9.59 11.95
N LEU A 40 -17.82 -9.14 11.59
CA LEU A 40 -18.08 -7.77 11.17
C LEU A 40 -17.88 -6.76 12.30
N MET A 41 -18.07 -7.16 13.56
CA MET A 41 -17.75 -6.34 14.72
C MET A 41 -16.27 -6.34 15.07
N ALA A 42 -15.59 -7.48 14.91
CA ALA A 42 -14.24 -7.67 15.44
C ALA A 42 -13.11 -7.33 14.44
N PHE A 43 -13.37 -7.37 13.12
CA PHE A 43 -12.29 -7.41 12.12
C PHE A 43 -11.29 -6.25 12.22
N SER A 44 -11.72 -5.04 12.58
CA SER A 44 -10.78 -3.91 12.67
C SER A 44 -9.86 -3.99 13.87
N ILE A 45 -10.40 -4.38 15.03
CA ILE A 45 -9.59 -4.55 16.23
C ILE A 45 -8.62 -5.70 16.01
N LEU A 46 -9.09 -6.78 15.36
CA LEU A 46 -8.24 -7.88 14.95
C LEU A 46 -7.16 -7.44 13.95
N ALA A 47 -7.49 -6.57 12.98
CA ALA A 47 -6.50 -6.07 12.02
C ALA A 47 -5.40 -5.23 12.68
N LEU A 48 -5.77 -4.34 13.61
CA LEU A 48 -4.80 -3.55 14.37
C LEU A 48 -3.93 -4.43 15.28
N LYS A 49 -4.55 -5.38 15.99
CA LYS A 49 -3.80 -6.34 16.79
C LYS A 49 -2.86 -7.20 15.93
N GLN A 50 -3.27 -7.59 14.73
CA GLN A 50 -2.41 -8.33 13.81
C GLN A 50 -1.20 -7.50 13.36
N LEU A 51 -1.35 -6.19 13.19
CA LEU A 51 -0.22 -5.30 12.93
C LEU A 51 0.77 -5.29 14.11
N GLU A 52 0.28 -5.17 15.34
CA GLU A 52 1.10 -5.25 16.58
C GLU A 52 1.80 -6.62 16.71
N ASP A 53 1.08 -7.70 16.41
CA ASP A 53 1.56 -9.08 16.47
C ASP A 53 2.45 -9.46 15.25
N ASN A 54 2.77 -8.51 14.36
CA ASN A 54 3.55 -8.72 13.14
C ASN A 54 2.99 -9.81 12.19
N LYS A 55 1.67 -9.94 12.12
CA LYS A 55 0.96 -10.90 11.26
C LYS A 55 0.37 -10.21 10.03
N GLY A 56 0.75 -10.68 8.85
CA GLY A 56 0.28 -10.11 7.59
C GLY A 56 1.09 -8.87 7.19
N LEU A 57 0.43 -7.71 7.05
CA LEU A 57 1.14 -6.44 6.85
C LEU A 57 1.93 -6.11 8.12
N ARG A 58 3.21 -5.83 7.96
CA ARG A 58 4.11 -5.51 9.06
C ARG A 58 5.09 -4.44 8.61
N PHE A 59 5.65 -3.73 9.58
CA PHE A 59 6.71 -2.78 9.32
C PHE A 59 8.01 -3.53 8.93
N PRO A 60 8.80 -3.00 7.99
CA PRO A 60 10.12 -3.54 7.71
C PRO A 60 11.03 -3.44 8.94
N SER A 61 12.01 -4.34 9.03
CA SER A 61 13.03 -4.22 10.06
C SER A 61 13.87 -2.95 9.85
N PHE A 62 14.46 -2.44 10.92
CA PHE A 62 15.39 -1.31 10.87
C PHE A 62 16.53 -1.54 9.84
N SER A 63 17.06 -2.76 9.76
CA SER A 63 18.09 -3.12 8.78
C SER A 63 17.63 -2.92 7.33
N ASN A 64 16.36 -3.22 7.04
CA ASN A 64 15.80 -3.07 5.70
C ASN A 64 15.55 -1.60 5.38
N LEU A 65 15.10 -0.81 6.37
CA LEU A 65 14.99 0.65 6.23
C LEU A 65 16.36 1.29 5.97
N GLN A 66 17.40 0.88 6.71
CA GLN A 66 18.76 1.35 6.49
C GLN A 66 19.26 0.98 5.08
N THR A 67 18.97 -0.23 4.61
CA THR A 67 19.32 -0.66 3.25
C THR A 67 18.61 0.20 2.20
N MET A 68 17.35 0.59 2.43
CA MET A 68 16.62 1.52 1.56
C MET A 68 17.26 2.91 1.54
N GLY A 69 17.69 3.42 2.70
CA GLY A 69 18.42 4.69 2.79
C GLY A 69 19.74 4.67 2.02
N ILE A 70 20.54 3.61 2.19
CA ILE A 70 21.80 3.42 1.44
C ILE A 70 21.53 3.40 -0.07
N ALA A 71 20.53 2.64 -0.51
CA ALA A 71 20.15 2.59 -1.92
C ALA A 71 19.73 3.97 -2.45
N LEU A 72 19.02 4.77 -1.65
CA LEU A 72 18.60 6.12 -2.03
C LEU A 72 19.80 7.07 -2.18
N ASP A 73 20.77 6.97 -1.27
CA ASP A 73 22.01 7.77 -1.30
C ASP A 73 22.85 7.43 -2.54
N GLU A 74 22.96 6.14 -2.90
CA GLU A 74 23.64 5.68 -4.12
C GLU A 74 23.05 6.27 -5.41
N MET A 75 21.75 6.61 -5.41
CA MET A 75 21.09 7.21 -6.58
C MET A 75 21.47 8.67 -6.84
N ASN A 76 22.15 9.35 -5.89
CA ASN A 76 22.63 10.74 -6.01
C ASN A 76 21.53 11.77 -6.38
N THR A 77 21.91 13.04 -6.51
CA THR A 77 21.03 14.08 -7.08
C THR A 77 21.23 14.17 -8.59
N PRO A 78 20.16 14.31 -9.39
CA PRO A 78 20.29 14.58 -10.81
C PRO A 78 21.10 15.86 -11.06
N THR A 79 21.90 15.87 -12.13
CA THR A 79 22.52 17.12 -12.61
C THR A 79 21.47 18.07 -13.20
N ASP A 80 21.86 19.32 -13.47
CA ASP A 80 20.99 20.33 -14.06
C ASP A 80 20.44 19.91 -15.44
N GLU A 81 21.25 19.21 -16.25
CA GLU A 81 20.82 18.68 -17.55
C GLU A 81 19.86 17.51 -17.39
N GLN A 82 20.14 16.61 -16.45
CA GLN A 82 19.27 15.47 -16.17
C GLN A 82 17.91 15.95 -15.67
N ILE A 83 17.86 16.91 -14.74
CA ILE A 83 16.59 17.43 -14.23
C ILE A 83 15.81 18.19 -15.30
N ALA A 84 16.48 18.93 -16.19
CA ALA A 84 15.83 19.58 -17.32
C ALA A 84 15.21 18.55 -18.28
N LEU A 85 15.95 17.50 -18.64
CA LEU A 85 15.45 16.42 -19.48
C LEU A 85 14.28 15.68 -18.82
N ILE A 86 14.37 15.40 -17.52
CA ILE A 86 13.30 14.78 -16.73
C ILE A 86 12.02 15.63 -16.78
N ARG A 87 12.10 16.95 -16.52
CA ARG A 87 10.94 17.85 -16.53
C ARG A 87 10.22 17.85 -17.87
N ILE A 88 10.98 18.02 -18.95
CA ILE A 88 10.46 17.96 -20.32
C ILE A 88 9.85 16.58 -20.63
N SER A 89 10.43 15.50 -20.10
CA SER A 89 9.89 14.14 -20.24
C SER A 89 8.57 13.95 -19.48
N MET A 90 8.41 14.57 -18.30
CA MET A 90 7.17 14.56 -17.53
C MET A 90 6.04 15.33 -18.22
N GLU A 91 6.37 16.35 -19.02
CA GLU A 91 5.44 17.06 -19.91
C GLU A 91 5.03 16.23 -21.15
N GLY A 92 5.57 15.01 -21.30
CA GLY A 92 5.24 14.10 -22.39
C GLY A 92 6.10 14.26 -23.64
N ARG A 93 7.10 15.15 -23.63
CA ARG A 93 8.02 15.33 -24.76
C ARG A 93 9.04 14.20 -24.81
N ARG A 94 9.25 13.64 -26.00
CA ARG A 94 10.19 12.52 -26.23
C ARG A 94 11.23 12.88 -27.27
N MET A 95 12.45 12.43 -27.05
CA MET A 95 13.52 12.44 -28.04
C MET A 95 13.19 11.48 -29.18
N ASN A 96 13.91 11.64 -30.28
CA ASN A 96 13.87 10.70 -31.40
C ASN A 96 14.67 9.44 -31.07
N TYR A 97 14.48 8.38 -31.85
CA TYR A 97 15.34 7.20 -31.74
C TYR A 97 16.73 7.51 -32.30
N PRO A 98 17.81 6.95 -31.71
CA PRO A 98 17.80 5.94 -30.64
C PRO A 98 17.68 6.52 -29.20
N ASP A 99 17.95 7.81 -29.01
CA ASP A 99 18.13 8.47 -27.70
C ASP A 99 16.90 8.41 -26.79
N ARG A 100 15.70 8.21 -27.35
CA ARG A 100 14.46 8.00 -26.59
C ARG A 100 14.61 6.91 -25.53
N TYR A 101 15.34 5.84 -25.81
CA TYR A 101 15.52 4.74 -24.86
C TYR A 101 16.22 5.21 -23.58
N ASP A 102 17.30 5.96 -23.73
CA ASP A 102 18.07 6.48 -22.60
C ASP A 102 17.32 7.59 -21.85
N GLN A 103 16.53 8.42 -22.55
CA GLN A 103 15.61 9.36 -21.92
C GLN A 103 14.58 8.63 -21.04
N GLU A 104 13.94 7.58 -21.55
CA GLU A 104 12.94 6.81 -20.79
C GLU A 104 13.58 6.09 -19.59
N LYS A 105 14.81 5.61 -19.74
CA LYS A 105 15.60 5.03 -18.64
C LYS A 105 15.93 6.06 -17.56
N LEU A 106 16.35 7.27 -17.94
CA LEU A 106 16.60 8.38 -17.00
C LEU A 106 15.32 8.76 -16.23
N LEU A 107 14.19 8.85 -16.92
CA LEU A 107 12.91 9.14 -16.28
C LEU A 107 12.49 8.01 -15.32
N ALA A 108 12.70 6.75 -15.71
CA ALA A 108 12.35 5.60 -14.88
C ALA A 108 13.17 5.55 -13.59
N ILE A 109 14.49 5.75 -13.66
CA ILE A 109 15.35 5.75 -12.46
C ILE A 109 15.01 6.92 -11.52
N TYR A 110 14.71 8.10 -12.06
CA TYR A 110 14.26 9.23 -11.24
C TYR A 110 12.92 8.96 -10.53
N ARG A 111 11.96 8.34 -11.23
CA ARG A 111 10.69 7.92 -10.61
C ARG A 111 10.89 6.89 -9.52
N ALA A 112 11.81 5.94 -9.71
CA ALA A 112 12.17 4.98 -8.68
C ALA A 112 12.77 5.67 -7.46
N LYS A 113 13.63 6.68 -7.64
CA LYS A 113 14.19 7.49 -6.55
C LYS A 113 13.08 8.16 -5.73
N LEU A 114 12.15 8.86 -6.39
CA LEU A 114 11.03 9.52 -5.72
C LEU A 114 10.13 8.54 -4.96
N ALA A 115 9.85 7.36 -5.56
CA ALA A 115 9.06 6.34 -4.90
C ALA A 115 9.78 5.77 -3.66
N LEU A 116 11.11 5.64 -3.71
CA LEU A 116 11.92 5.20 -2.58
C LEU A 116 11.96 6.24 -1.47
N GLU A 117 12.16 7.52 -1.79
CA GLU A 117 12.05 8.65 -0.84
C GLU A 117 10.70 8.66 -0.14
N GLN A 118 9.62 8.53 -0.92
CA GLN A 118 8.26 8.49 -0.39
C GLN A 118 8.06 7.28 0.52
N ALA A 119 8.55 6.10 0.12
CA ALA A 119 8.43 4.90 0.94
C ALA A 119 9.17 5.03 2.27
N ILE A 120 10.41 5.55 2.26
CA ILE A 120 11.18 5.80 3.50
C ILE A 120 10.42 6.78 4.39
N SER A 121 9.99 7.93 3.86
CA SER A 121 9.26 8.93 4.63
C SER A 121 7.97 8.40 5.27
N LEU A 122 7.19 7.57 4.55
CA LEU A 122 5.98 6.95 5.10
C LEU A 122 6.27 5.93 6.20
N LEU A 123 7.45 5.30 6.16
CA LEU A 123 7.87 4.31 7.12
C LEU A 123 8.60 4.91 8.33
N GLU A 124 9.14 6.12 8.23
CA GLU A 124 9.78 6.84 9.34
C GLU A 124 8.81 7.46 10.34
N VAL A 125 7.52 7.63 10.00
CA VAL A 125 6.47 8.24 10.87
C VAL A 125 6.01 7.27 12.00
N GLN A 126 6.82 6.28 12.35
CA GLN A 126 6.54 5.30 13.41
C GLN A 126 7.12 5.72 14.75
#